data_AF-A0A8I2K3I1-F1
#
_entry.id   AF-A0A8I2K3I1-F1
#
_cell.length_a   1.000
_cell.length_b   1.000
_cell.length_c   1.000
_cell.angle_alpha   90.00
_cell.angle_beta   90.00
_cell.angle_gamma   90.00
#
_symmetry.space_group_name_H-M   'P 1'
#
loop_
_entity.id
_entity.type
_entity.pdbx_description
1 polymer ?
#
loop_
_entity_poly.entity_id
_entity_poly.type
_entity_poly.pdbx_seq_one_letter_code
_entity_poly.pdbx_strand_id
1 'polypeptide(L)'
;FQFLNAMIYWDKAKSENQLADTLAGGYLSTAESKIAPLLVSGSWVGWLMDELNNMLPARFRYKYLKNMPEDEASEVLFKYSRFFDVPVREETAFSLVRITEGNPFYISSVIRSDYPGKDLTSIDGLTETLEFETLDDQGLIKTGWMEYMARAFPKINDRNAKNIVLHLSKHRDREWTRDELREEFNLEMPDGNLELKLKALVKTDIINQGRSYYCYRGVNDNIFDKVFRGVYEEEIQQFDAKVIRKEYNEELKKEKKRYHRLLGKYNYQKGYFAQYLIQDQLRLHAGKNNELLKSITRYLPDDFEFCDYSRVWMYHSSPEYAKVFSVDIFARSVNAGDYSIIGEVKNREIKKFSKDEIKEFQLKFAEIKKRENLERVVGFIFSRSGFTAEAEDYCREQEIACSEDERWLELGK
;
A
#
# COMPACT_ATOMS: atom_id res chain seq x y z
N PHE A 1 11.20 2.02 -33.46
CA PHE A 1 11.69 3.41 -33.32
C PHE A 1 13.04 3.41 -32.61
N GLN A 2 13.09 3.16 -31.29
CA GLN A 2 14.28 3.27 -30.41
C GLN A 2 15.60 2.61 -30.86
N PHE A 3 15.55 1.60 -31.73
CA PHE A 3 16.75 0.89 -32.23
C PHE A 3 16.94 0.98 -33.74
N LEU A 4 15.98 1.54 -34.47
CA LEU A 4 16.04 1.58 -35.94
C LEU A 4 17.26 2.39 -36.40
N ASN A 5 17.50 3.54 -35.76
CA ASN A 5 18.62 4.42 -36.09
C ASN A 5 19.99 3.89 -35.60
N ALA A 6 20.00 2.94 -34.67
CA ALA A 6 21.22 2.44 -34.03
C ALA A 6 21.67 1.07 -34.54
N MET A 7 20.81 0.34 -35.26
CA MET A 7 21.04 -1.06 -35.64
C MET A 7 20.84 -1.33 -37.14
N ILE A 8 20.34 -0.35 -37.91
CA ILE A 8 20.17 -0.50 -39.35
C ILE A 8 21.34 0.17 -40.07
N TYR A 9 21.94 -0.56 -41.00
CA TYR A 9 23.02 -0.10 -41.86
C TYR A 9 22.51 -0.02 -43.29
N TRP A 10 23.00 0.96 -44.06
CA TRP A 10 22.55 1.16 -45.45
C TRP A 10 23.02 0.05 -46.41
N ASP A 11 24.08 -0.69 -46.07
CA ASP A 11 24.70 -1.69 -46.94
C ASP A 11 25.29 -2.86 -46.13
N LYS A 12 25.28 -4.09 -46.70
CA LYS A 12 25.82 -5.32 -46.09
C LYS A 12 27.33 -5.33 -45.93
N ALA A 13 28.07 -4.51 -46.68
CA ALA A 13 29.52 -4.57 -46.79
C ALA A 13 30.28 -3.57 -45.89
N LYS A 14 29.62 -2.83 -45.00
CA LYS A 14 30.25 -1.65 -44.36
C LYS A 14 30.10 -1.52 -42.84
N SER A 15 31.10 -0.84 -42.26
CA SER A 15 31.44 -0.69 -40.84
C SER A 15 30.55 0.29 -40.07
N GLU A 16 30.77 0.39 -38.75
CA GLU A 16 30.03 1.22 -37.77
C GLU A 16 29.73 2.67 -38.20
N ASN A 17 30.50 3.24 -39.15
CA ASN A 17 30.36 4.63 -39.61
C ASN A 17 29.25 4.88 -40.66
N GLN A 18 28.42 3.89 -40.99
CA GLN A 18 27.33 4.03 -41.98
C GLN A 18 25.96 3.56 -41.47
N LEU A 19 25.70 3.82 -40.19
CA LEU A 19 24.36 3.65 -39.61
C LEU A 19 23.32 4.51 -40.35
N ALA A 20 22.13 3.95 -40.51
CA ALA A 20 20.95 4.64 -41.00
C ALA A 20 20.32 5.47 -39.88
N ASP A 21 21.10 6.43 -39.38
CA ASP A 21 20.83 7.24 -38.21
C ASP A 21 19.70 8.27 -38.39
N THR A 22 19.07 8.34 -39.56
CA THR A 22 18.00 9.29 -39.90
C THR A 22 16.64 8.63 -40.18
N LEU A 23 16.51 7.32 -40.00
CA LEU A 23 15.27 6.57 -40.33
C LEU A 23 14.05 7.09 -39.55
N ALA A 24 14.21 7.45 -38.29
CA ALA A 24 13.11 8.02 -37.50
C ALA A 24 12.59 9.36 -38.10
N GLY A 25 13.46 10.16 -38.73
CA GLY A 25 13.07 11.39 -39.42
C GLY A 25 12.16 11.13 -40.64
N GLY A 26 12.24 9.95 -41.24
CA GLY A 26 11.36 9.54 -42.35
C GLY A 26 9.86 9.50 -41.98
N TYR A 27 9.53 9.50 -40.70
CA TYR A 27 8.15 9.52 -40.21
C TYR A 27 7.55 10.94 -40.08
N LEU A 28 8.27 11.99 -40.48
CA LEU A 28 7.81 13.37 -40.33
C LEU A 28 6.43 13.62 -40.96
N SER A 29 6.23 13.19 -42.21
CA SER A 29 4.96 13.34 -42.92
C SER A 29 3.81 12.60 -42.22
N THR A 30 4.08 11.40 -41.72
CA THR A 30 3.13 10.59 -40.96
C THR A 30 2.79 11.23 -39.61
N ALA A 31 3.79 11.82 -38.93
CA ALA A 31 3.60 12.51 -37.66
C ALA A 31 2.75 13.79 -37.80
N GLU A 32 2.77 14.43 -38.97
CA GLU A 32 1.94 15.60 -39.29
C GLU A 32 0.54 15.25 -39.83
N SER A 33 0.27 13.95 -40.06
CA SER A 33 -1.00 13.50 -40.63
C SER A 33 -2.19 13.76 -39.71
N LYS A 34 -3.23 14.41 -40.24
CA LYS A 34 -4.50 14.65 -39.53
C LYS A 34 -5.47 13.46 -39.60
N ILE A 35 -5.21 12.50 -40.49
CA ILE A 35 -6.11 11.36 -40.74
C ILE A 35 -5.58 10.06 -40.13
N ALA A 36 -4.30 10.02 -39.73
CA ALA A 36 -3.67 8.85 -39.13
C ALA A 36 -2.69 9.30 -38.02
N PRO A 37 -3.17 9.58 -36.80
CA PRO A 37 -2.31 10.01 -35.70
C PRO A 37 -1.33 8.89 -35.30
N LEU A 38 -0.06 9.25 -35.09
CA LEU A 38 0.94 8.32 -34.58
C LEU A 38 0.90 8.23 -33.05
N LEU A 39 0.76 7.01 -32.55
CA LEU A 39 0.99 6.68 -31.15
C LEU A 39 2.34 5.96 -31.03
N VAL A 40 3.26 6.51 -30.25
CA VAL A 40 4.58 5.95 -30.02
C VAL A 40 4.75 5.67 -28.53
N SER A 41 5.11 4.43 -28.19
CA SER A 41 5.44 4.01 -26.82
C SER A 41 6.85 3.45 -26.79
N GLY A 42 7.55 3.61 -25.66
CA GLY A 42 8.87 3.05 -25.46
C GLY A 42 9.23 3.00 -23.99
N SER A 43 9.93 1.94 -23.57
CA SER A 43 10.36 1.73 -22.19
C SER A 43 11.66 2.46 -21.86
N TRP A 44 12.53 2.64 -22.86
CA TRP A 44 13.72 3.50 -22.81
C TRP A 44 13.35 4.96 -23.09
N VAL A 45 12.81 5.63 -22.09
CA VAL A 45 12.24 6.98 -22.22
C VAL A 45 13.32 7.96 -22.65
N GLY A 46 14.49 7.98 -22.00
CA GLY A 46 15.58 8.88 -22.37
C GLY A 46 16.00 8.74 -23.83
N TRP A 47 16.08 7.50 -24.32
CA TRP A 47 16.51 7.22 -25.69
C TRP A 47 15.44 7.57 -26.72
N LEU A 48 14.16 7.24 -26.44
CA LEU A 48 13.05 7.64 -27.32
C LEU A 48 12.93 9.16 -27.39
N MET A 49 13.02 9.84 -26.25
CA MET A 49 12.91 11.30 -26.21
C MET A 49 14.04 11.97 -26.98
N ASP A 50 15.26 11.43 -26.93
CA ASP A 50 16.38 11.93 -27.74
C ASP A 50 16.10 11.78 -29.25
N GLU A 51 15.61 10.62 -29.70
CA GLU A 51 15.22 10.43 -31.11
C GLU A 51 14.10 11.39 -31.53
N LEU A 52 13.03 11.48 -30.73
CA LEU A 52 11.88 12.33 -31.06
C LEU A 52 12.23 13.81 -31.04
N ASN A 53 13.01 14.28 -30.07
CA ASN A 53 13.38 15.70 -29.97
C ASN A 53 14.38 16.12 -31.06
N ASN A 54 15.30 15.24 -31.46
CA ASN A 54 16.29 15.58 -32.48
C ASN A 54 15.74 15.42 -33.90
N MET A 55 14.89 14.41 -34.15
CA MET A 55 14.46 14.09 -35.52
C MET A 55 13.03 14.51 -35.83
N LEU A 56 12.15 14.61 -34.83
CA LEU A 56 10.74 14.97 -34.99
C LEU A 56 10.32 16.08 -33.99
N PRO A 57 11.07 17.21 -33.92
CA PRO A 57 10.87 18.23 -32.91
C PRO A 57 9.46 18.82 -32.97
N ALA A 58 8.85 18.96 -31.79
CA ALA A 58 7.52 19.55 -31.60
C ALA A 58 6.36 18.85 -32.35
N ARG A 59 6.53 17.58 -32.77
CA ARG A 59 5.48 16.80 -33.45
C ARG A 59 4.69 15.86 -32.54
N PHE A 60 5.19 15.60 -31.33
CA PHE A 60 4.53 14.73 -30.37
C PHE A 60 4.10 15.49 -29.12
N ARG A 61 2.99 15.04 -28.54
CA ARG A 61 2.60 15.38 -27.16
C ARG A 61 3.05 14.24 -26.26
N TYR A 62 3.71 14.58 -25.17
CA TYR A 62 4.28 13.59 -24.27
C TYR A 62 3.32 13.28 -23.12
N LYS A 63 3.10 11.99 -22.87
CA LYS A 63 2.42 11.49 -21.67
C LYS A 63 3.32 10.46 -21.02
N TYR A 64 3.88 10.81 -19.86
CA TYR A 64 4.71 9.92 -19.07
C TYR A 64 3.81 9.05 -18.18
N LEU A 65 4.01 7.73 -18.25
CA LEU A 65 3.37 6.79 -17.33
C LEU A 65 4.27 6.64 -16.10
N LYS A 66 3.71 6.91 -14.92
CA LYS A 66 4.35 6.68 -13.64
C LYS A 66 3.93 5.30 -13.12
N ASN A 67 4.57 4.85 -12.03
CA ASN A 67 4.08 3.70 -11.28
C ASN A 67 2.62 3.92 -10.84
N MET A 68 1.89 2.82 -10.68
CA MET A 68 0.48 2.86 -10.31
C MET A 68 0.34 3.40 -8.88
N PRO A 69 -0.71 4.20 -8.61
CA PRO A 69 -1.16 4.48 -7.26
C PRO A 69 -1.35 3.19 -6.43
N GLU A 70 -1.21 3.28 -5.10
CA GLU A 70 -1.21 2.10 -4.20
C GLU A 70 -2.52 1.30 -4.28
N ASP A 71 -3.65 1.99 -4.44
CA ASP A 71 -4.99 1.39 -4.61
C ASP A 71 -5.14 0.67 -5.96
N GLU A 72 -4.73 1.30 -7.06
CA GLU A 72 -4.72 0.66 -8.39
C GLU A 72 -3.77 -0.55 -8.45
N ALA A 73 -2.58 -0.42 -7.85
CA ALA A 73 -1.59 -1.50 -7.79
C ALA A 73 -2.09 -2.69 -6.97
N SER A 74 -2.79 -2.42 -5.86
CA SER A 74 -3.42 -3.46 -5.03
C SER A 74 -4.50 -4.21 -5.82
N GLU A 75 -5.36 -3.48 -6.55
CA GLU A 75 -6.39 -4.08 -7.41
C GLU A 75 -5.76 -4.94 -8.52
N VAL A 76 -4.70 -4.46 -9.17
CA VAL A 76 -3.96 -5.23 -10.19
C VAL A 76 -3.35 -6.48 -9.60
N LEU A 77 -2.74 -6.41 -8.42
CA LEU A 77 -2.16 -7.57 -7.74
C LEU A 77 -3.24 -8.63 -7.48
N PHE A 78 -4.39 -8.26 -6.93
CA PHE A 78 -5.48 -9.21 -6.68
C PHE A 78 -6.11 -9.75 -7.96
N LYS A 79 -6.12 -8.98 -9.06
CA LYS A 79 -6.51 -9.49 -10.39
C LYS A 79 -5.51 -10.51 -10.91
N TYR A 80 -4.21 -10.24 -10.82
CA TYR A 80 -3.19 -11.20 -11.23
C TYR A 80 -3.18 -12.46 -10.37
N SER A 81 -3.30 -12.32 -9.05
CA SER A 81 -3.44 -13.46 -8.14
C SER A 81 -4.60 -14.38 -8.57
N ARG A 82 -5.78 -13.82 -8.85
CA ARG A 82 -6.94 -14.59 -9.34
C ARG A 82 -6.73 -15.16 -10.73
N PHE A 83 -6.14 -14.40 -11.65
CA PHE A 83 -5.97 -14.81 -13.04
C PHE A 83 -4.94 -15.93 -13.20
N PHE A 84 -3.84 -15.88 -12.44
CA PHE A 84 -2.76 -16.87 -12.47
C PHE A 84 -2.89 -17.96 -11.42
N ASP A 85 -3.97 -17.97 -10.64
CA ASP A 85 -4.21 -18.91 -9.53
C ASP A 85 -3.05 -18.95 -8.52
N VAL A 86 -2.53 -17.78 -8.16
CA VAL A 86 -1.43 -17.62 -7.20
C VAL A 86 -2.00 -17.09 -5.89
N PRO A 87 -2.00 -17.86 -4.79
CA PRO A 87 -2.56 -17.41 -3.53
C PRO A 87 -1.72 -16.28 -2.92
N VAL A 88 -2.38 -15.23 -2.47
CA VAL A 88 -1.79 -14.11 -1.73
C VAL A 88 -2.64 -13.79 -0.50
N ARG A 89 -2.02 -13.28 0.57
CA ARG A 89 -2.75 -12.71 1.72
C ARG A 89 -2.78 -11.20 1.59
N GLU A 90 -3.78 -10.55 2.19
CA GLU A 90 -3.84 -9.07 2.20
C GLU A 90 -2.56 -8.43 2.74
N GLU A 91 -1.97 -9.01 3.78
CA GLU A 91 -0.70 -8.56 4.37
C GLU A 91 0.48 -8.64 3.40
N THR A 92 0.63 -9.75 2.68
CA THR A 92 1.73 -9.95 1.73
C THR A 92 1.49 -9.16 0.44
N ALA A 93 0.24 -9.02 0.01
CA ALA A 93 -0.17 -8.18 -1.10
C ALA A 93 0.16 -6.69 -0.83
N PHE A 94 -0.22 -6.19 0.35
CA PHE A 94 0.14 -4.85 0.81
C PHE A 94 1.66 -4.65 0.78
N SER A 95 2.41 -5.61 1.30
CA SER A 95 3.88 -5.51 1.36
C SER A 95 4.52 -5.53 -0.04
N LEU A 96 4.03 -6.38 -0.94
CA LEU A 96 4.53 -6.48 -2.32
C LEU A 96 4.30 -5.17 -3.11
N VAL A 97 3.09 -4.59 -3.04
CA VAL A 97 2.79 -3.31 -3.71
C VAL A 97 3.72 -2.19 -3.24
N ARG A 98 3.99 -2.13 -1.93
CA ARG A 98 4.83 -1.10 -1.32
C ARG A 98 6.31 -1.25 -1.72
N ILE A 99 6.84 -2.47 -1.74
CA ILE A 99 8.24 -2.72 -2.12
C ILE A 99 8.48 -2.52 -3.60
N THR A 100 7.52 -2.91 -4.43
CA THR A 100 7.55 -2.69 -5.88
C THR A 100 7.19 -1.27 -6.28
N GLU A 101 6.84 -0.42 -5.31
CA GLU A 101 6.45 0.98 -5.49
C GLU A 101 5.33 1.15 -6.54
N GLY A 102 4.43 0.16 -6.65
CA GLY A 102 3.33 0.14 -7.61
C GLY A 102 3.75 -0.14 -9.07
N ASN A 103 4.97 -0.64 -9.32
CA ASN A 103 5.43 -0.95 -10.66
C ASN A 103 4.74 -2.24 -11.18
N PRO A 104 3.93 -2.16 -12.25
CA PRO A 104 3.19 -3.32 -12.76
C PRO A 104 4.08 -4.44 -13.29
N PHE A 105 5.26 -4.12 -13.82
CA PHE A 105 6.22 -5.11 -14.28
C PHE A 105 6.68 -5.96 -13.10
N TYR A 106 7.18 -5.34 -12.03
CA TYR A 106 7.65 -6.08 -10.85
C TYR A 106 6.56 -6.90 -10.18
N ILE A 107 5.36 -6.33 -10.01
CA ILE A 107 4.21 -7.07 -9.45
C ILE A 107 3.93 -8.31 -10.31
N SER A 108 3.90 -8.15 -11.64
CA SER A 108 3.65 -9.26 -12.54
C SER A 108 4.78 -10.31 -12.51
N SER A 109 6.04 -9.89 -12.44
CA SER A 109 7.20 -10.77 -12.39
C SER A 109 7.22 -11.59 -11.10
N VAL A 110 6.93 -10.98 -9.95
CA VAL A 110 6.85 -11.72 -8.67
C VAL A 110 5.68 -12.71 -8.66
N ILE A 111 4.49 -12.30 -9.11
CA ILE A 111 3.32 -13.21 -9.18
C ILE A 111 3.63 -14.38 -10.11
N ARG A 112 4.23 -14.12 -11.27
CA ARG A 112 4.53 -15.11 -12.31
C ARG A 112 5.90 -15.76 -12.17
N SER A 113 6.62 -15.49 -11.08
CA SER A 113 7.99 -15.98 -10.89
C SER A 113 8.04 -17.49 -11.00
N ASP A 114 9.08 -17.99 -11.67
CA ASP A 114 9.36 -19.42 -11.84
C ASP A 114 10.13 -19.99 -10.64
N TYR A 115 10.33 -19.21 -9.58
CA TYR A 115 10.97 -19.69 -8.35
C TYR A 115 10.23 -20.93 -7.80
N PRO A 116 10.89 -22.11 -7.68
CA PRO A 116 10.21 -23.33 -7.27
C PRO A 116 9.62 -23.28 -5.85
N GLY A 117 10.21 -22.45 -4.97
CA GLY A 117 9.75 -22.24 -3.60
C GLY A 117 8.74 -21.09 -3.42
N LYS A 118 8.17 -20.56 -4.50
CA LYS A 118 7.28 -19.39 -4.46
C LYS A 118 6.07 -19.63 -3.56
N ASP A 119 6.06 -18.93 -2.43
CA ASP A 119 4.92 -18.83 -1.52
C ASP A 119 4.64 -17.36 -1.20
N LEU A 120 3.65 -16.79 -1.89
CA LEU A 120 3.23 -15.40 -1.66
C LEU A 120 2.23 -15.25 -0.51
N THR A 121 1.99 -16.30 0.27
CA THR A 121 1.13 -16.27 1.47
C THR A 121 1.91 -16.02 2.76
N SER A 122 3.24 -16.09 2.70
CA SER A 122 4.14 -15.81 3.82
C SER A 122 5.13 -14.69 3.47
N ILE A 123 5.65 -14.02 4.51
CA ILE A 123 6.68 -12.99 4.32
C ILE A 123 7.99 -13.62 3.86
N ASP A 124 8.36 -14.78 4.40
CA ASP A 124 9.61 -15.44 4.03
C ASP A 124 9.56 -15.92 2.57
N GLY A 125 8.46 -16.52 2.12
CA GLY A 125 8.30 -16.93 0.72
C GLY A 125 8.24 -15.73 -0.24
N LEU A 126 7.65 -14.61 0.17
CA LEU A 126 7.72 -13.34 -0.58
C LEU A 126 9.16 -12.81 -0.67
N THR A 127 9.93 -12.84 0.44
CA THR A 127 11.35 -12.47 0.45
C THR A 127 12.14 -13.31 -0.55
N GLU A 128 11.99 -14.63 -0.49
CA GLU A 128 12.75 -15.56 -1.34
C GLU A 128 12.38 -15.42 -2.82
N THR A 129 11.11 -15.16 -3.12
CA THR A 129 10.67 -14.88 -4.50
C THR A 129 11.25 -13.57 -5.02
N LEU A 130 11.26 -12.51 -4.21
CA LEU A 130 11.89 -11.23 -4.57
C LEU A 130 13.40 -11.35 -4.75
N GLU A 131 14.06 -12.12 -3.88
CA GLU A 131 15.49 -12.41 -3.97
C GLU A 131 15.80 -13.14 -5.28
N PHE A 132 15.05 -14.19 -5.62
CA PHE A 132 15.17 -14.91 -6.88
C PHE A 132 14.98 -13.97 -8.08
N GLU A 133 13.90 -13.20 -8.12
CA GLU A 133 13.62 -12.29 -9.24
C GLU A 133 14.72 -11.24 -9.44
N THR A 134 15.40 -10.82 -8.37
CA THR A 134 16.39 -9.72 -8.42
C THR A 134 17.84 -10.17 -8.51
N LEU A 135 18.18 -11.36 -8.02
CA LEU A 135 19.56 -11.83 -7.90
C LEU A 135 19.85 -13.08 -8.74
N ASP A 136 18.85 -13.90 -9.06
CA ASP A 136 19.04 -15.09 -9.89
C ASP A 136 19.05 -14.71 -11.38
N ASP A 137 19.87 -15.39 -12.18
CA ASP A 137 19.97 -15.16 -13.63
C ASP A 137 18.69 -15.54 -14.40
N GLN A 138 17.84 -16.37 -13.79
CA GLN A 138 16.51 -16.72 -14.31
C GLN A 138 15.42 -15.72 -13.88
N GLY A 139 15.72 -14.82 -12.95
CA GLY A 139 14.78 -13.81 -12.48
C GLY A 139 14.48 -12.77 -13.56
N LEU A 140 13.21 -12.62 -13.93
CA LEU A 140 12.79 -11.72 -15.02
C LEU A 140 13.14 -10.26 -14.72
N ILE A 141 13.07 -9.86 -13.46
CA ILE A 141 13.43 -8.50 -13.05
C ILE A 141 14.92 -8.25 -13.27
N LYS A 142 15.80 -9.16 -12.81
CA LYS A 142 17.24 -9.06 -13.01
C LYS A 142 17.57 -9.05 -14.51
N THR A 143 17.06 -10.02 -15.27
CA THR A 143 17.33 -10.12 -16.71
C THR A 143 16.91 -8.84 -17.44
N GLY A 144 15.73 -8.31 -17.11
CA GLY A 144 15.23 -7.05 -17.67
C GLY A 144 16.22 -5.93 -17.42
N TRP A 145 16.60 -5.68 -16.17
CA TRP A 145 17.56 -4.62 -15.82
C TRP A 145 18.96 -4.84 -16.41
N MET A 146 19.42 -6.08 -16.50
CA MET A 146 20.71 -6.41 -17.11
C MET A 146 20.70 -6.11 -18.61
N GLU A 147 19.58 -6.28 -19.31
CA GLU A 147 19.44 -5.78 -20.69
C GLU A 147 19.63 -4.26 -20.76
N TYR A 148 19.08 -3.51 -19.79
CA TYR A 148 19.26 -2.06 -19.74
C TYR A 148 20.73 -1.67 -19.53
N MET A 149 21.35 -2.27 -18.52
CA MET A 149 22.73 -2.00 -18.13
C MET A 149 23.73 -2.40 -19.22
N ALA A 150 23.53 -3.56 -19.86
CA ALA A 150 24.40 -4.06 -20.92
C ALA A 150 24.46 -3.14 -22.14
N ARG A 151 23.42 -2.33 -22.41
CA ARG A 151 23.46 -1.34 -23.50
C ARG A 151 24.00 0.02 -23.06
N ALA A 152 23.87 0.35 -21.77
CA ALA A 152 24.34 1.60 -21.22
C ALA A 152 25.86 1.61 -21.02
N PHE A 153 26.39 0.62 -20.30
CA PHE A 153 27.78 0.65 -19.84
C PHE A 153 28.84 0.62 -20.95
N PRO A 154 28.70 -0.15 -22.05
CA PRO A 154 29.68 -0.12 -23.14
C PRO A 154 29.83 1.25 -23.81
N LYS A 155 28.75 2.05 -23.85
CA LYS A 155 28.78 3.41 -24.40
C LYS A 155 29.49 4.41 -23.49
N ILE A 156 29.59 4.09 -22.21
CA ILE A 156 30.16 4.98 -21.20
C ILE A 156 31.62 4.61 -20.93
N ASN A 157 31.99 3.34 -21.17
CA ASN A 157 33.33 2.73 -21.10
C ASN A 157 34.25 3.37 -20.04
N ASP A 158 33.76 3.43 -18.80
CA ASP A 158 34.50 4.05 -17.71
C ASP A 158 34.29 3.26 -16.42
N ARG A 159 35.41 2.86 -15.80
CA ARG A 159 35.46 2.25 -14.45
C ARG A 159 34.70 3.12 -13.44
N ASN A 160 34.69 4.43 -13.62
CA ASN A 160 34.02 5.38 -12.74
C ASN A 160 32.49 5.39 -12.92
N ALA A 161 31.95 4.98 -14.08
CA ALA A 161 30.51 5.03 -14.31
C ALA A 161 29.75 4.09 -13.38
N LYS A 162 30.24 2.86 -13.19
CA LYS A 162 29.64 1.92 -12.24
C LYS A 162 29.74 2.45 -10.80
N ASN A 163 30.87 3.06 -10.43
CA ASN A 163 31.06 3.66 -9.10
C ASN A 163 30.10 4.82 -8.84
N ILE A 164 29.93 5.70 -9.81
CA ILE A 164 28.98 6.81 -9.74
C ILE A 164 27.55 6.28 -9.61
N VAL A 165 27.15 5.31 -10.44
CA VAL A 165 25.80 4.72 -10.36
C VAL A 165 25.59 4.05 -9.00
N LEU A 166 26.55 3.25 -8.53
CA LEU A 166 26.49 2.60 -7.22
C LEU A 166 26.24 3.62 -6.10
N HIS A 167 27.01 4.69 -6.11
CA HIS A 167 26.93 5.74 -5.10
C HIS A 167 25.62 6.53 -5.18
N LEU A 168 25.17 6.87 -6.38
CA LEU A 168 23.88 7.53 -6.57
C LEU A 168 22.70 6.64 -6.14
N SER A 169 22.79 5.32 -6.29
CA SER A 169 21.77 4.38 -5.81
C SER A 169 21.77 4.29 -4.28
N LYS A 170 22.95 4.22 -3.64
CA LYS A 170 23.09 4.27 -2.16
C LYS A 170 22.56 5.58 -1.56
N HIS A 171 22.64 6.69 -2.30
CA HIS A 171 22.19 8.02 -1.88
C HIS A 171 20.99 8.53 -2.69
N ARG A 172 20.04 7.63 -3.02
CA ARG A 172 18.88 7.92 -3.89
C ARG A 172 17.97 9.05 -3.40
N ASP A 173 18.05 9.42 -2.14
CA ASP A 173 17.24 10.45 -1.47
C ASP A 173 17.73 11.88 -1.73
N ARG A 174 18.94 12.06 -2.28
CA ARG A 174 19.49 13.39 -2.60
C ARG A 174 19.96 13.53 -4.04
N GLU A 175 20.13 14.79 -4.44
CA GLU A 175 20.81 15.16 -5.68
C GLU A 175 22.30 15.43 -5.39
N TRP A 176 23.12 15.13 -6.39
CA TRP A 176 24.56 15.37 -6.41
C TRP A 176 24.92 16.25 -7.59
N THR A 177 25.73 17.26 -7.34
CA THR A 177 26.33 18.11 -8.37
C THR A 177 27.50 17.42 -9.06
N ARG A 178 27.87 17.89 -10.25
CA ARG A 178 29.05 17.37 -10.93
C ARG A 178 30.34 17.61 -10.13
N ASP A 179 30.47 18.73 -9.43
CA ASP A 179 31.66 18.98 -8.62
C ASP A 179 31.73 18.05 -7.41
N GLU A 180 30.62 17.81 -6.70
CA GLU A 180 30.60 16.80 -5.63
C GLU A 180 30.99 15.41 -6.14
N LEU A 181 30.49 15.00 -7.32
CA LEU A 181 30.86 13.71 -7.92
C LEU A 181 32.34 13.67 -8.34
N ARG A 182 32.91 14.78 -8.80
CA ARG A 182 34.34 14.86 -9.14
C ARG A 182 35.21 14.74 -7.91
N GLU A 183 34.84 15.42 -6.82
CA GLU A 183 35.55 15.38 -5.55
C GLU A 183 35.49 13.99 -4.92
N GLU A 184 34.29 13.41 -4.81
CA GLU A 184 34.06 12.09 -4.19
C GLU A 184 34.88 10.98 -4.87
N PHE A 185 34.96 11.00 -6.20
CA PHE A 185 35.65 9.97 -6.97
C PHE A 185 37.05 10.37 -7.45
N ASN A 186 37.55 11.54 -7.04
CA ASN A 186 38.80 12.12 -7.51
C ASN A 186 38.97 12.04 -9.05
N LEU A 187 37.94 12.51 -9.78
CA LEU A 187 37.89 12.39 -11.23
C LEU A 187 38.79 13.44 -11.90
N GLU A 188 39.88 13.00 -12.52
CA GLU A 188 40.83 13.85 -13.26
C GLU A 188 40.28 14.41 -14.59
N MET A 189 39.00 14.18 -14.91
CA MET A 189 38.40 14.62 -16.17
C MET A 189 37.82 16.05 -16.12
N PRO A 190 37.80 16.79 -17.24
CA PRO A 190 37.10 18.06 -17.36
C PRO A 190 35.59 17.93 -17.10
N ASP A 191 34.96 18.98 -16.56
CA ASP A 191 33.52 19.01 -16.27
C ASP A 191 32.64 18.68 -17.48
N GLY A 192 32.98 19.21 -18.67
CA GLY A 192 32.24 18.93 -19.89
C GLY A 192 32.28 17.44 -20.31
N ASN A 193 33.39 16.74 -20.03
CA ASN A 193 33.47 15.31 -20.30
C ASN A 193 32.61 14.50 -19.31
N LEU A 194 32.61 14.90 -18.03
CA LEU A 194 31.73 14.29 -17.04
C LEU A 194 30.26 14.53 -17.37
N GLU A 195 29.90 15.74 -17.80
CA GLU A 195 28.54 16.06 -18.25
C GLU A 195 28.09 15.15 -19.40
N LEU A 196 28.94 14.92 -20.40
CA LEU A 196 28.63 14.00 -21.51
C LEU A 196 28.37 12.57 -21.03
N LYS A 197 29.19 12.06 -20.10
CA LYS A 197 29.02 10.71 -19.53
C LYS A 197 27.76 10.59 -18.69
N LEU A 198 27.46 11.58 -17.85
CA LEU A 198 26.25 11.60 -17.04
C LEU A 198 24.99 11.74 -17.90
N LYS A 199 25.03 12.57 -18.97
CA LYS A 199 23.94 12.64 -19.95
C LYS A 199 23.71 11.31 -20.67
N ALA A 200 24.76 10.56 -20.96
CA ALA A 200 24.61 9.22 -21.53
C ALA A 200 23.90 8.27 -20.56
N LEU A 201 24.24 8.29 -19.26
CA LEU A 201 23.56 7.52 -18.22
C LEU A 201 22.07 7.90 -18.07
N VAL A 202 21.76 9.22 -18.13
CA VAL A 202 20.38 9.73 -18.13
C VAL A 202 19.62 9.25 -19.37
N LYS A 203 20.24 9.32 -20.55
CA LYS A 203 19.61 8.86 -21.81
C LYS A 203 19.26 7.37 -21.78
N THR A 204 20.00 6.57 -21.01
CA THR A 204 19.76 5.14 -20.84
C THR A 204 18.91 4.79 -19.63
N ASP A 205 18.34 5.80 -18.95
CA ASP A 205 17.48 5.65 -17.78
C ASP A 205 18.16 4.91 -16.59
N ILE A 206 19.51 4.96 -16.51
CA ILE A 206 20.31 4.35 -15.44
C ILE A 206 20.53 5.31 -14.25
N ILE A 207 20.39 6.61 -14.49
CA ILE A 207 20.31 7.66 -13.47
C ILE A 207 19.27 8.70 -13.90
N ASN A 208 18.85 9.57 -12.98
CA ASN A 208 17.93 10.66 -13.28
C ASN A 208 18.65 12.02 -13.30
N GLN A 209 18.18 12.91 -14.17
CA GLN A 209 18.50 14.34 -14.08
C GLN A 209 17.84 14.93 -12.82
N GLY A 210 18.58 15.72 -12.07
CA GLY A 210 18.07 16.50 -10.93
C GLY A 210 17.43 17.82 -11.37
N ARG A 211 17.32 18.77 -10.43
CA ARG A 211 16.68 20.07 -10.64
C ARG A 211 17.31 20.97 -11.72
N SER A 212 18.55 20.67 -12.12
CA SER A 212 19.28 21.41 -13.15
C SER A 212 20.17 20.45 -13.94
N TYR A 213 20.67 20.88 -15.11
CA TYR A 213 21.65 20.10 -15.90
C TYR A 213 22.95 19.79 -15.15
N TYR A 214 23.20 20.48 -14.04
CA TYR A 214 24.37 20.31 -13.19
C TYR A 214 24.15 19.30 -12.05
N CYS A 215 22.89 18.92 -11.77
CA CYS A 215 22.52 18.01 -10.68
C CYS A 215 22.02 16.68 -11.22
N TYR A 216 22.40 15.57 -10.58
CA TYR A 216 22.04 14.20 -10.94
C TYR A 216 21.65 13.41 -9.70
N ARG A 217 20.87 12.33 -9.86
CA ARG A 217 20.46 11.46 -8.75
C ARG A 217 20.26 10.02 -9.22
N GLY A 218 20.23 9.07 -8.30
CA GLY A 218 19.89 7.68 -8.60
C GLY A 218 18.48 7.52 -9.18
N VAL A 219 18.24 6.39 -9.85
CA VAL A 219 16.88 6.01 -10.26
C VAL A 219 16.02 5.90 -8.99
N ASN A 220 14.83 6.50 -9.02
CA ASN A 220 13.90 6.38 -7.90
C ASN A 220 13.14 5.05 -8.00
N ASP A 221 13.89 3.95 -7.86
CA ASP A 221 13.39 2.59 -7.97
C ASP A 221 14.13 1.71 -6.95
N ASN A 222 13.39 1.18 -5.97
CA ASN A 222 13.95 0.35 -4.90
C ASN A 222 14.54 -0.98 -5.40
N ILE A 223 13.97 -1.53 -6.47
CA ILE A 223 14.35 -2.84 -6.99
C ILE A 223 15.57 -2.71 -7.90
N PHE A 224 15.65 -1.64 -8.69
CA PHE A 224 16.85 -1.32 -9.48
C PHE A 224 18.11 -1.28 -8.61
N ASP A 225 18.08 -0.57 -7.47
CA ASP A 225 19.21 -0.48 -6.54
C ASP A 225 19.72 -1.86 -6.14
N LYS A 226 18.80 -2.74 -5.76
CA LYS A 226 19.12 -4.11 -5.31
C LYS A 226 19.69 -4.96 -6.45
N VAL A 227 19.12 -4.89 -7.65
CA VAL A 227 19.69 -5.58 -8.82
C VAL A 227 21.09 -5.06 -9.13
N PHE A 228 21.27 -3.74 -9.18
CA PHE A 228 22.55 -3.12 -9.51
C PHE A 228 23.64 -3.50 -8.51
N ARG A 229 23.33 -3.42 -7.22
CA ARG A 229 24.23 -3.78 -6.13
C ARG A 229 24.57 -5.27 -6.14
N GLY A 230 23.58 -6.12 -6.35
CA GLY A 230 23.76 -7.57 -6.43
C GLY A 230 24.70 -8.01 -7.57
N VAL A 231 24.81 -7.22 -8.63
CA VAL A 231 25.65 -7.55 -9.80
C VAL A 231 27.02 -6.88 -9.74
N TYR A 232 27.10 -5.60 -9.36
CA TYR A 232 28.32 -4.81 -9.52
C TYR A 232 29.02 -4.44 -8.21
N GLU A 233 28.35 -4.52 -7.06
CA GLU A 233 28.97 -4.07 -5.80
C GLU A 233 30.09 -5.02 -5.36
N GLU A 234 30.04 -6.31 -5.71
CA GLU A 234 31.14 -7.25 -5.48
C GLU A 234 32.40 -6.87 -6.26
N GLU A 235 32.25 -6.57 -7.55
CA GLU A 235 33.34 -6.10 -8.43
C GLU A 235 33.98 -4.81 -7.91
N ILE A 236 33.20 -3.94 -7.26
CA ILE A 236 33.60 -2.59 -6.86
C ILE A 236 34.15 -2.53 -5.44
N GLN A 237 33.52 -3.24 -4.48
CA GLN A 237 33.72 -3.05 -3.04
C GLN A 237 33.69 -4.37 -2.21
N GLN A 238 33.77 -5.57 -2.83
CA GLN A 238 33.69 -6.86 -2.12
C GLN A 238 32.42 -7.01 -1.26
N PHE A 239 31.27 -6.87 -1.90
CA PHE A 239 29.94 -6.98 -1.31
C PHE A 239 29.40 -8.41 -1.23
N ASP A 240 28.75 -8.76 -0.12
CA ASP A 240 27.98 -10.02 0.02
C ASP A 240 26.49 -9.76 -0.30
N ALA A 241 26.00 -10.38 -1.37
CA ALA A 241 24.61 -10.26 -1.81
C ALA A 241 23.58 -10.68 -0.73
N LYS A 242 23.97 -11.46 0.29
CA LYS A 242 23.11 -11.78 1.44
C LYS A 242 22.62 -10.55 2.22
N VAL A 243 23.32 -9.41 2.10
CA VAL A 243 22.87 -8.14 2.67
C VAL A 243 21.52 -7.73 2.08
N ILE A 244 21.30 -7.94 0.78
CA ILE A 244 20.04 -7.61 0.10
C ILE A 244 18.87 -8.44 0.65
N ARG A 245 19.11 -9.74 0.90
CA ARG A 245 18.10 -10.60 1.56
C ARG A 245 17.73 -10.08 2.94
N LYS A 246 18.71 -9.59 3.71
CA LYS A 246 18.45 -8.98 5.03
C LYS A 246 17.64 -7.70 4.90
N GLU A 247 17.98 -6.83 3.94
CA GLU A 247 17.25 -5.60 3.65
C GLU A 247 15.79 -5.89 3.28
N TYR A 248 15.51 -6.83 2.38
CA TYR A 248 14.14 -7.24 2.05
C TYR A 248 13.37 -7.72 3.28
N ASN A 249 13.99 -8.58 4.10
CA ASN A 249 13.35 -9.06 5.33
C ASN A 249 13.01 -7.93 6.30
N GLU A 250 13.88 -6.93 6.44
CA GLU A 250 13.64 -5.77 7.31
C GLU A 250 12.54 -4.86 6.75
N GLU A 251 12.57 -4.56 5.44
CA GLU A 251 11.55 -3.78 4.73
C GLU A 251 10.17 -4.47 4.82
N LEU A 252 10.10 -5.76 4.52
CA LEU A 252 8.86 -6.55 4.59
C LEU A 252 8.31 -6.63 6.03
N LYS A 253 9.17 -6.84 7.03
CA LYS A 253 8.74 -6.80 8.45
C LYS A 253 8.22 -5.43 8.86
N LYS A 254 8.81 -4.35 8.34
CA LYS A 254 8.33 -2.98 8.58
C LYS A 254 6.97 -2.76 7.94
N GLU A 255 6.77 -3.19 6.70
CA GLU A 255 5.47 -3.07 6.03
C GLU A 255 4.40 -3.97 6.68
N LYS A 256 4.74 -5.18 7.14
CA LYS A 256 3.86 -6.02 7.97
C LYS A 256 3.40 -5.29 9.24
N LYS A 257 4.32 -4.69 9.99
CA LYS A 257 3.98 -3.91 11.19
C LYS A 257 3.06 -2.73 10.85
N ARG A 258 3.33 -2.07 9.72
CA ARG A 258 2.49 -0.98 9.23
C ARG A 258 1.09 -1.46 8.87
N TYR A 259 0.96 -2.58 8.17
CA TYR A 259 -0.31 -3.20 7.84
C TYR A 259 -1.15 -3.45 9.09
N HIS A 260 -0.60 -4.15 10.10
CA HIS A 260 -1.35 -4.41 11.33
C HIS A 260 -1.73 -3.14 12.09
N ARG A 261 -0.88 -2.11 12.07
CA ARG A 261 -1.22 -0.80 12.66
C ARG A 261 -2.38 -0.13 11.93
N LEU A 262 -2.40 -0.16 10.60
CA LEU A 262 -3.49 0.39 9.79
C LEU A 262 -4.77 -0.41 9.98
N LEU A 263 -4.69 -1.74 9.97
CA LEU A 263 -5.80 -2.63 10.25
C LEU A 263 -6.38 -2.38 11.65
N GLY A 264 -5.54 -2.17 12.65
CA GLY A 264 -5.96 -1.79 14.01
C GLY A 264 -6.71 -0.47 14.03
N LYS A 265 -6.21 0.56 13.34
CA LYS A 265 -6.91 1.86 13.21
C LYS A 265 -8.24 1.73 12.48
N TYR A 266 -8.28 0.96 11.40
CA TYR A 266 -9.49 0.70 10.63
C TYR A 266 -10.55 -0.01 11.47
N ASN A 267 -10.16 -1.08 12.18
CA ASN A 267 -11.07 -1.81 13.08
C ASN A 267 -11.55 -0.93 14.24
N TYR A 268 -10.68 -0.08 14.79
CA TYR A 268 -11.08 0.90 15.81
C TYR A 268 -12.13 1.89 15.27
N GLN A 269 -11.91 2.44 14.07
CA GLN A 269 -12.86 3.33 13.41
C GLN A 269 -14.20 2.63 13.11
N LYS A 270 -14.18 1.38 12.64
CA LYS A 270 -15.40 0.57 12.45
C LYS A 270 -16.17 0.36 13.74
N GLY A 271 -15.46 0.11 14.84
CA GLY A 271 -16.06 -0.02 16.17
C GLY A 271 -16.71 1.28 16.63
N TYR A 272 -15.97 2.39 16.54
CA TYR A 272 -16.46 3.71 16.91
C TYR A 272 -17.67 4.15 16.08
N PHE A 273 -17.67 3.86 14.77
CA PHE A 273 -18.79 4.18 13.90
C PHE A 273 -20.05 3.37 14.24
N ALA A 274 -19.91 2.08 14.57
CA ALA A 274 -21.04 1.27 15.04
C ALA A 274 -21.62 1.80 16.36
N GLN A 275 -20.76 2.22 17.30
CA GLN A 275 -21.20 2.87 18.55
C GLN A 275 -21.99 4.15 18.26
N TYR A 276 -21.47 5.00 17.37
CA TYR A 276 -22.14 6.23 16.96
C TYR A 276 -23.53 5.96 16.38
N LEU A 277 -23.68 4.98 15.48
CA LEU A 277 -24.96 4.64 14.87
C LEU A 277 -26.00 4.17 15.90
N ILE A 278 -25.60 3.34 16.87
CA ILE A 278 -26.51 2.90 17.93
C ILE A 278 -26.89 4.07 18.85
N GLN A 279 -25.92 4.94 19.19
CA GLN A 279 -26.20 6.14 19.98
C GLN A 279 -27.16 7.08 19.24
N ASP A 280 -27.03 7.21 17.91
CA ASP A 280 -27.91 8.02 17.07
C ASP A 280 -29.34 7.45 17.03
N GLN A 281 -29.48 6.13 16.85
CA GLN A 281 -30.77 5.43 16.93
C GLN A 281 -31.45 5.68 18.29
N LEU A 282 -30.71 5.48 19.38
CA LEU A 282 -31.24 5.73 20.72
C LEU A 282 -31.61 7.19 20.94
N ARG A 283 -30.81 8.13 20.45
CA ARG A 283 -31.01 9.56 20.71
C ARG A 283 -32.13 10.19 19.90
N LEU A 284 -32.28 9.81 18.63
CA LEU A 284 -33.14 10.52 17.68
C LEU A 284 -34.37 9.70 17.25
N HIS A 285 -34.31 8.38 17.37
CA HIS A 285 -35.25 7.48 16.70
C HIS A 285 -35.89 6.44 17.62
N ALA A 286 -35.42 6.27 18.86
CA ALA A 286 -35.83 5.17 19.72
C ALA A 286 -37.34 5.08 19.94
N GLY A 287 -37.97 6.18 20.34
CA GLY A 287 -39.43 6.21 20.55
C GLY A 287 -40.24 6.00 19.27
N LYS A 288 -39.76 6.53 18.12
CA LYS A 288 -40.43 6.36 16.82
C LYS A 288 -40.31 4.94 16.28
N ASN A 289 -39.16 4.32 16.51
CA ASN A 289 -38.81 2.99 16.02
C ASN A 289 -39.01 1.90 17.08
N ASN A 290 -39.80 2.17 18.13
CA ASN A 290 -39.93 1.29 19.28
C ASN A 290 -40.25 -0.16 18.90
N GLU A 291 -41.30 -0.37 18.10
CA GLU A 291 -41.73 -1.71 17.65
C GLU A 291 -40.61 -2.45 16.91
N LEU A 292 -39.89 -1.73 16.03
CA LEU A 292 -38.77 -2.30 15.29
C LEU A 292 -37.65 -2.70 16.25
N LEU A 293 -37.20 -1.77 17.10
CA LEU A 293 -36.08 -2.01 18.01
C LEU A 293 -36.40 -3.11 19.03
N LYS A 294 -37.64 -3.22 19.50
CA LYS A 294 -38.11 -4.34 20.33
C LYS A 294 -38.07 -5.65 19.57
N SER A 295 -38.54 -5.69 18.32
CA SER A 295 -38.57 -6.91 17.51
C SER A 295 -37.19 -7.51 17.22
N ILE A 296 -36.14 -6.67 17.22
CA ILE A 296 -34.76 -7.08 16.92
C ILE A 296 -33.87 -7.18 18.16
N THR A 297 -34.43 -6.98 19.34
CA THR A 297 -33.70 -7.02 20.61
C THR A 297 -34.32 -8.08 21.51
N ARG A 298 -33.53 -9.07 21.88
CA ARG A 298 -33.98 -10.18 22.72
C ARG A 298 -33.83 -9.83 24.19
N TYR A 299 -34.60 -10.51 25.04
CA TYR A 299 -34.52 -10.45 26.50
C TYR A 299 -34.76 -9.06 27.10
N LEU A 300 -35.57 -8.24 26.42
CA LEU A 300 -36.11 -7.04 27.02
C LEU A 300 -37.16 -7.41 28.08
N PRO A 301 -37.30 -6.64 29.17
CA PRO A 301 -38.43 -6.75 30.07
C PRO A 301 -39.77 -6.61 29.32
N ASP A 302 -40.81 -7.31 29.78
CA ASP A 302 -42.12 -7.32 29.10
C ASP A 302 -42.75 -5.92 28.99
N ASP A 303 -42.51 -5.06 29.97
CA ASP A 303 -43.00 -3.68 30.03
C ASP A 303 -41.96 -2.65 29.55
N PHE A 304 -40.92 -3.11 28.86
CA PHE A 304 -39.91 -2.23 28.28
C PHE A 304 -40.44 -1.50 27.03
N GLU A 305 -40.26 -0.19 27.03
CA GLU A 305 -40.50 0.70 25.90
C GLU A 305 -39.27 1.57 25.68
N PHE A 306 -38.82 1.67 24.43
CA PHE A 306 -37.86 2.69 24.04
C PHE A 306 -38.54 4.06 24.17
N CYS A 307 -37.87 4.99 24.85
CA CYS A 307 -38.41 6.30 25.16
C CYS A 307 -37.48 7.40 24.63
N ASP A 308 -37.85 8.65 24.89
CA ASP A 308 -36.93 9.76 24.68
C ASP A 308 -35.85 9.75 25.78
N TYR A 309 -34.59 9.79 25.34
CA TYR A 309 -33.44 9.83 26.23
C TYR A 309 -32.89 11.25 26.33
N SER A 310 -32.78 11.75 27.56
CA SER A 310 -32.22 13.08 27.85
C SER A 310 -30.75 13.18 27.42
N ARG A 311 -30.03 12.05 27.49
CA ARG A 311 -28.59 11.92 27.25
C ARG A 311 -28.31 10.54 26.66
N VAL A 312 -27.53 10.49 25.59
CA VAL A 312 -27.00 9.25 25.00
C VAL A 312 -25.53 9.48 24.68
N TRP A 313 -24.63 8.78 25.37
CA TRP A 313 -23.17 8.95 25.21
C TRP A 313 -22.38 7.73 25.66
N MET A 314 -21.05 7.79 25.49
CA MET A 314 -20.11 6.88 26.16
C MET A 314 -19.88 7.30 27.61
N TYR A 315 -20.00 6.37 28.56
CA TYR A 315 -19.81 6.64 29.98
C TYR A 315 -18.35 6.39 30.38
N HIS A 316 -17.72 7.35 31.06
CA HIS A 316 -16.40 7.21 31.66
C HIS A 316 -16.48 7.46 33.17
N SER A 317 -15.95 6.53 33.98
CA SER A 317 -15.81 6.76 35.42
C SER A 317 -14.70 7.79 35.71
N SER A 318 -14.90 8.69 36.69
CA SER A 318 -13.89 9.68 37.10
C SER A 318 -12.53 9.04 37.50
N PRO A 319 -11.38 9.71 37.23
CA PRO A 319 -10.05 9.27 37.69
C PRO A 319 -9.88 9.19 39.21
N GLU A 320 -10.76 9.85 39.98
CA GLU A 320 -10.73 9.83 41.46
C GLU A 320 -11.10 8.45 42.06
N TYR A 321 -11.51 7.50 41.23
CA TYR A 321 -11.86 6.14 41.63
C TYR A 321 -10.73 5.15 41.35
N ALA A 322 -10.56 4.16 42.25
CA ALA A 322 -9.50 3.14 42.16
C ALA A 322 -9.59 2.20 40.92
N LYS A 323 -10.70 2.23 40.17
CA LYS A 323 -10.84 1.55 38.87
C LYS A 323 -11.48 2.49 37.86
N VAL A 324 -10.70 2.89 36.85
CA VAL A 324 -11.21 3.59 35.66
C VAL A 324 -11.85 2.56 34.73
N PHE A 325 -13.13 2.75 34.40
CA PHE A 325 -13.85 1.93 33.44
C PHE A 325 -14.73 2.79 32.53
N SER A 326 -15.09 2.23 31.38
CA SER A 326 -16.01 2.84 30.43
C SER A 326 -17.03 1.84 29.90
N VAL A 327 -18.18 2.37 29.48
CA VAL A 327 -19.24 1.64 28.78
C VAL A 327 -19.62 2.43 27.54
N ASP A 328 -19.84 1.73 26.43
CA ASP A 328 -20.00 2.32 25.10
C ASP A 328 -21.29 3.17 24.98
N ILE A 329 -22.34 2.77 25.70
CA ILE A 329 -23.66 3.42 25.68
C ILE A 329 -24.16 3.65 27.10
N PHE A 330 -24.55 4.88 27.37
CA PHE A 330 -25.38 5.27 28.50
C PHE A 330 -26.50 6.18 27.98
N ALA A 331 -27.71 5.66 27.96
CA ALA A 331 -28.92 6.36 27.55
C ALA A 331 -29.80 6.59 28.79
N ARG A 332 -29.89 7.85 29.25
CA ARG A 332 -30.68 8.20 30.44
C ARG A 332 -32.07 8.66 30.02
N SER A 333 -33.10 7.95 30.48
CA SER A 333 -34.50 8.31 30.21
C SER A 333 -34.81 9.73 30.69
N VAL A 334 -35.73 10.41 29.99
CA VAL A 334 -36.22 11.73 30.41
C VAL A 334 -37.10 11.61 31.66
N ASN A 335 -37.96 10.58 31.73
CA ASN A 335 -38.88 10.37 32.84
C ASN A 335 -38.38 9.29 33.80
N ALA A 336 -38.57 9.49 35.11
CA ALA A 336 -38.16 8.53 36.14
C ALA A 336 -38.87 7.16 36.04
N GLY A 337 -40.04 7.11 35.40
CA GLY A 337 -40.80 5.89 35.17
C GLY A 337 -40.37 5.08 33.95
N ASP A 338 -39.49 5.61 33.10
CA ASP A 338 -39.03 4.95 31.87
C ASP A 338 -37.65 4.31 32.05
N TYR A 339 -37.35 3.30 31.23
CA TYR A 339 -36.07 2.61 31.29
C TYR A 339 -34.92 3.44 30.75
N SER A 340 -33.86 3.57 31.54
CA SER A 340 -32.53 3.90 31.04
C SER A 340 -31.83 2.67 30.44
N ILE A 341 -30.85 2.88 29.55
CA ILE A 341 -30.05 1.82 28.94
C ILE A 341 -28.58 2.03 29.27
N ILE A 342 -27.90 0.96 29.68
CA ILE A 342 -26.45 0.89 29.74
C ILE A 342 -26.04 -0.21 28.76
N GLY A 343 -25.08 0.03 27.87
CA GLY A 343 -24.75 -0.99 26.88
C GLY A 343 -23.36 -1.00 26.29
N GLU A 344 -22.97 -2.18 25.79
CA GLU A 344 -21.66 -2.47 25.20
C GLU A 344 -21.83 -2.88 23.73
N VAL A 345 -20.93 -2.43 22.86
CA VAL A 345 -21.02 -2.62 21.41
C VAL A 345 -19.76 -3.29 20.90
N LYS A 346 -19.90 -4.45 20.24
CA LYS A 346 -18.80 -5.16 19.57
C LYS A 346 -19.10 -5.35 18.09
N ASN A 347 -18.45 -4.53 17.26
CA ASN A 347 -18.49 -4.66 15.80
C ASN A 347 -17.35 -5.58 15.30
N ARG A 348 -17.42 -6.87 15.62
CA ARG A 348 -16.47 -7.90 15.19
C ARG A 348 -17.10 -8.77 14.12
N GLU A 349 -16.30 -9.23 13.15
CA GLU A 349 -16.81 -10.08 12.05
C GLU A 349 -16.80 -11.57 12.41
N ILE A 350 -15.79 -12.03 13.15
CA ILE A 350 -15.58 -13.47 13.42
C ILE A 350 -15.82 -13.81 14.88
N LYS A 351 -15.22 -13.05 15.81
CA LYS A 351 -15.23 -13.39 17.24
C LYS A 351 -16.56 -12.98 17.89
N LYS A 352 -17.38 -13.99 18.17
CA LYS A 352 -18.59 -13.92 18.98
C LYS A 352 -18.34 -13.36 20.38
N PHE A 353 -19.34 -12.67 20.92
CA PHE A 353 -19.32 -12.16 22.30
C PHE A 353 -19.37 -13.33 23.29
N SER A 354 -18.45 -13.36 24.26
CA SER A 354 -18.33 -14.48 25.20
C SER A 354 -19.03 -14.22 26.55
N LYS A 355 -19.28 -15.29 27.30
CA LYS A 355 -19.84 -15.21 28.66
C LYS A 355 -18.97 -14.38 29.61
N ASP A 356 -17.65 -14.46 29.48
CA ASP A 356 -16.72 -13.67 30.29
C ASP A 356 -16.83 -12.17 30.00
N GLU A 357 -16.98 -11.80 28.73
CA GLU A 357 -17.24 -10.40 28.34
C GLU A 357 -18.57 -9.89 28.93
N ILE A 358 -19.60 -10.75 29.05
CA ILE A 358 -20.89 -10.37 29.66
C ILE A 358 -20.72 -10.15 31.16
N LYS A 359 -19.99 -11.04 31.85
CA LYS A 359 -19.69 -10.87 33.28
C LYS A 359 -18.91 -9.57 33.55
N GLU A 360 -17.93 -9.26 32.71
CA GLU A 360 -17.21 -7.99 32.80
C GLU A 360 -18.15 -6.78 32.60
N PHE A 361 -19.06 -6.87 31.62
CA PHE A 361 -20.08 -5.84 31.41
C PHE A 361 -21.01 -5.71 32.62
N GLN A 362 -21.46 -6.81 33.22
CA GLN A 362 -22.36 -6.81 34.37
C GLN A 362 -21.75 -6.10 35.59
N LEU A 363 -20.44 -6.25 35.81
CA LEU A 363 -19.72 -5.51 36.86
C LEU A 363 -19.76 -3.99 36.60
N LYS A 364 -19.56 -3.56 35.35
CA LYS A 364 -19.68 -2.14 34.97
C LYS A 364 -21.11 -1.64 35.12
N PHE A 365 -22.08 -2.44 34.67
CA PHE A 365 -23.51 -2.16 34.74
C PHE A 365 -23.96 -1.88 36.17
N ALA A 366 -23.64 -2.78 37.10
CA ALA A 366 -24.01 -2.64 38.51
C ALA A 366 -23.41 -1.37 39.14
N GLU A 367 -22.16 -1.05 38.79
CA GLU A 367 -21.49 0.15 39.29
C GLU A 367 -22.11 1.44 38.75
N ILE A 368 -22.46 1.50 37.46
CA ILE A 368 -23.16 2.67 36.88
C ILE A 368 -24.56 2.81 37.46
N LYS A 369 -25.34 1.71 37.53
CA LYS A 369 -26.69 1.72 38.12
C LYS A 369 -26.68 2.32 39.52
N LYS A 370 -25.71 1.91 40.34
CA LYS A 370 -25.53 2.43 41.70
C LYS A 370 -25.14 3.91 41.72
N ARG A 371 -24.19 4.33 40.88
CA ARG A 371 -23.66 5.71 40.87
C ARG A 371 -24.67 6.73 40.33
N GLU A 372 -25.40 6.36 39.28
CA GLU A 372 -26.38 7.23 38.64
C GLU A 372 -27.76 7.16 39.31
N ASN A 373 -27.89 6.33 40.36
CA ASN A 373 -29.12 6.09 41.13
C ASN A 373 -30.31 5.76 40.21
N LEU A 374 -30.15 4.76 39.35
CA LEU A 374 -31.15 4.37 38.36
C LEU A 374 -32.08 3.30 38.92
N GLU A 375 -33.36 3.63 39.00
CA GLU A 375 -34.41 2.70 39.45
C GLU A 375 -34.75 1.69 38.32
N ARG A 376 -35.09 2.20 37.13
CA ARG A 376 -35.40 1.41 35.94
C ARG A 376 -34.27 1.51 34.91
N VAL A 377 -33.53 0.43 34.76
CA VAL A 377 -32.42 0.36 33.81
C VAL A 377 -32.26 -1.05 33.26
N VAL A 378 -32.01 -1.15 31.95
CA VAL A 378 -31.72 -2.41 31.26
C VAL A 378 -30.27 -2.42 30.77
N GLY A 379 -29.63 -3.59 30.87
CA GLY A 379 -28.34 -3.84 30.23
C GLY A 379 -28.57 -4.22 28.77
N PHE A 380 -27.82 -3.64 27.84
CA PHE A 380 -27.93 -3.93 26.41
C PHE A 380 -26.56 -4.29 25.82
N ILE A 381 -26.48 -5.39 25.06
CA ILE A 381 -25.26 -5.76 24.35
C ILE A 381 -25.56 -5.93 22.87
N PHE A 382 -24.79 -5.22 22.05
CA PHE A 382 -24.78 -5.41 20.60
C PHE A 382 -23.51 -6.15 20.18
N SER A 383 -23.66 -7.25 19.42
CA SER A 383 -22.54 -7.99 18.84
C SER A 383 -22.84 -8.35 17.40
N ARG A 384 -22.10 -7.77 16.44
CA ARG A 384 -22.35 -8.02 15.00
C ARG A 384 -22.14 -9.49 14.60
N SER A 385 -21.15 -10.17 15.17
CA SER A 385 -20.91 -11.60 14.94
C SER A 385 -21.80 -12.52 15.80
N GLY A 386 -22.65 -11.93 16.65
CA GLY A 386 -23.49 -12.65 17.59
C GLY A 386 -22.79 -13.13 18.85
N PHE A 387 -23.41 -14.10 19.52
CA PHE A 387 -23.07 -14.58 20.86
C PHE A 387 -22.70 -16.07 20.84
N THR A 388 -21.83 -16.50 21.75
CA THR A 388 -21.66 -17.94 22.02
C THR A 388 -22.90 -18.50 22.72
N ALA A 389 -23.17 -19.80 22.62
CA ALA A 389 -24.36 -20.39 23.25
C ALA A 389 -24.42 -20.11 24.76
N GLU A 390 -23.29 -20.31 25.46
CA GLU A 390 -23.19 -20.00 26.89
C GLU A 390 -23.37 -18.51 27.23
N ALA A 391 -23.02 -17.61 26.30
CA ALA A 391 -23.20 -16.18 26.47
C ALA A 391 -24.68 -15.80 26.31
N GLU A 392 -25.35 -16.37 25.32
CA GLU A 392 -26.79 -16.18 25.08
C GLU A 392 -27.63 -16.70 26.26
N ASP A 393 -27.31 -17.90 26.75
CA ASP A 393 -27.94 -18.48 27.94
C ASP A 393 -27.78 -17.57 29.16
N TYR A 394 -26.57 -17.04 29.34
CA TYR A 394 -26.28 -16.15 30.46
C TYR A 394 -26.98 -14.79 30.33
N CYS A 395 -27.08 -14.22 29.13
CA CYS A 395 -27.86 -12.99 28.88
C CYS A 395 -29.32 -13.19 29.28
N ARG A 396 -29.93 -14.32 28.88
CA ARG A 396 -31.30 -14.67 29.24
C ARG A 396 -31.49 -14.85 30.74
N GLU A 397 -30.59 -15.58 31.40
CA GLU A 397 -30.64 -15.79 32.86
C GLU A 397 -30.50 -14.49 33.67
N GLN A 398 -29.76 -13.51 33.14
CA GLN A 398 -29.48 -12.24 33.82
C GLN A 398 -30.34 -11.08 33.30
N GLU A 399 -31.32 -11.36 32.41
CA GLU A 399 -32.20 -10.36 31.78
C GLU A 399 -31.40 -9.20 31.13
N ILE A 400 -30.27 -9.55 30.50
CA ILE A 400 -29.46 -8.60 29.72
C ILE A 400 -29.95 -8.67 28.27
N ALA A 401 -30.50 -7.56 27.81
CA ALA A 401 -30.97 -7.45 26.45
C ALA A 401 -29.81 -7.60 25.45
N CYS A 402 -30.04 -8.33 24.36
CA CYS A 402 -29.00 -8.57 23.37
C CYS A 402 -29.52 -8.44 21.93
N SER A 403 -28.65 -8.01 21.03
CA SER A 403 -28.93 -8.00 19.60
C SER A 403 -27.67 -8.23 18.76
N GLU A 404 -27.88 -8.83 17.60
CA GLU A 404 -26.89 -9.03 16.54
C GLU A 404 -27.41 -8.52 15.19
N ASP A 405 -28.56 -7.84 15.20
CA ASP A 405 -29.28 -7.43 13.99
C ASP A 405 -28.69 -6.14 13.41
N GLU A 406 -28.24 -6.19 12.16
CA GLU A 406 -27.59 -5.06 11.49
C GLU A 406 -28.51 -3.83 11.34
N ARG A 407 -29.84 -3.96 11.53
CA ARG A 407 -30.76 -2.81 11.55
C ARG A 407 -30.48 -1.82 12.67
N TRP A 408 -29.78 -2.21 13.73
CA TRP A 408 -29.23 -1.28 14.73
C TRP A 408 -28.14 -0.36 14.18
N LEU A 409 -27.55 -0.70 13.03
CA LEU A 409 -26.49 0.04 12.35
C LEU A 409 -26.99 0.78 11.09
N GLU A 410 -28.29 0.76 10.82
CA GLU A 410 -28.88 1.56 9.74
C GLU A 410 -29.14 2.99 10.23
N LEU A 411 -29.04 3.97 9.33
CA LEU A 411 -29.50 5.33 9.65
C LEU A 411 -31.02 5.34 9.74
N GLY A 412 -31.57 5.99 10.77
CA GLY A 412 -33.03 6.09 10.94
C GLY A 412 -33.68 6.67 9.68
N LYS A 413 -34.69 5.97 9.14
CA LYS A 413 -35.51 6.48 8.03
C LYS A 413 -36.54 7.48 8.52
#